data_AF-A0A415L9H1-F1
#
_entry.id   AF-A0A415L9H1-F1
#
_cell.length_a   1.000
_cell.length_b   1.000
_cell.length_c   1.000
_cell.angle_alpha   90.00
_cell.angle_beta   90.00
_cell.angle_gamma   90.00
#
_symmetry.space_group_name_H-M   'P 1'
#
loop_
_entity.id
_entity.type
_entity.pdbx_description
1 polymer ?
#
loop_
_entity_poly.entity_id
_entity_poly.type
_entity_poly.pdbx_seq_one_letter_code
_entity_poly.pdbx_strand_id
1 'polypeptide(L)' 'MMEMKCPYCNSKMEKGEINQDRYSLKWKSEKKGAKSVKLTSMLTQTYVDAYLCRNCNKIIIDVDSVEE' A
#
# COMPACT_ATOMS: atom_id res chain seq x y z
N MET A 1 -18.49 -3.79 11.46
CA MET A 1 -17.28 -3.39 10.70
C MET A 1 -16.10 -4.10 11.31
N MET A 2 -15.37 -4.92 10.54
CA MET A 2 -14.09 -5.47 11.02
C MET A 2 -13.05 -4.35 11.01
N GLU A 3 -12.33 -4.21 12.11
CA GLU A 3 -11.30 -3.20 12.28
C GLU A 3 -9.93 -3.81 11.97
N MET A 4 -9.18 -3.19 11.06
CA MET A 4 -7.82 -3.63 10.73
C MET A 4 -6.89 -3.40 11.94
N LYS A 5 -6.18 -4.44 12.35
CA LYS A 5 -5.21 -4.37 13.46
C LYS A 5 -3.79 -4.54 12.95
N CYS A 6 -2.87 -3.79 13.56
CA CYS A 6 -1.45 -3.90 13.27
C CYS A 6 -0.96 -5.32 13.63
N PRO A 7 -0.38 -6.09 12.70
CA PRO A 7 0.09 -7.45 12.95
C PRO A 7 1.31 -7.49 13.89
N TYR A 8 1.93 -6.34 14.16
CA TYR A 8 3.12 -6.24 15.00
C TYR A 8 2.82 -5.85 16.46
N CYS A 9 1.80 -5.01 16.69
CA CYS A 9 1.49 -4.49 18.03
C CYS A 9 0.01 -4.59 18.42
N ASN A 10 -0.82 -5.21 17.56
CA ASN A 10 -2.26 -5.43 17.74
C ASN A 10 -3.10 -4.16 17.96
N SER A 11 -2.53 -2.97 17.77
CA SER A 11 -3.25 -1.70 17.85
C SER A 11 -4.13 -1.50 16.61
N LYS A 12 -5.24 -0.77 16.77
CA LYS A 12 -6.08 -0.31 15.66
C LYS A 12 -5.25 0.49 14.63
N MET A 13 -5.51 0.25 13.35
CA MET A 13 -4.87 1.00 12.25
C MET A 13 -5.81 2.06 11.67
N GLU A 14 -5.22 3.15 11.21
CA GLU A 14 -5.89 4.25 10.52
C GLU A 14 -5.99 3.92 9.03
N LYS A 15 -7.20 3.87 8.46
CA LYS A 15 -7.38 3.76 7.00
C LYS A 15 -7.08 5.12 6.35
N GLY A 16 -6.32 5.11 5.28
CA GLY A 16 -6.05 6.28 4.43
C GLY A 16 -5.68 5.86 3.02
N GLU A 17 -5.22 6.81 2.22
CA GLU A 17 -4.86 6.59 0.81
C GLU A 17 -3.45 7.09 0.53
N ILE A 18 -2.72 6.37 -0.32
CA ILE A 18 -1.46 6.84 -0.88
C ILE A 18 -1.72 7.24 -2.34
N ASN A 19 -1.62 8.52 -2.60
CA ASN A 19 -1.81 9.10 -3.93
C ASN A 19 -0.51 9.04 -4.73
N GLN A 20 -0.61 8.73 -6.03
CA GLN A 20 0.48 8.99 -6.95
C GLN A 20 0.55 10.49 -7.25
N ASP A 21 1.76 11.03 -7.34
CA ASP A 21 1.98 12.39 -7.85
C ASP A 21 2.21 12.33 -9.37
N ARG A 22 3.45 12.48 -9.85
CA ARG A 22 3.75 12.46 -11.30
C ARG A 22 3.89 11.09 -11.93
N TYR A 23 4.28 10.07 -11.17
CA TYR A 23 4.58 8.74 -11.68
C TYR A 23 3.88 7.68 -10.85
N SER A 24 3.46 6.59 -11.49
CA SER A 24 2.91 5.43 -10.81
C SER A 24 3.86 4.90 -9.75
N LEU A 25 3.31 4.66 -8.56
CA LEU A 25 4.02 4.06 -7.45
C LEU A 25 4.17 2.55 -7.71
N LYS A 26 5.36 2.03 -7.43
CA LYS A 26 5.67 0.61 -7.57
C LYS A 26 6.63 0.16 -6.48
N TRP A 27 6.37 -1.02 -5.93
CA TRP A 27 7.34 -1.71 -5.12
C TRP A 27 8.45 -2.27 -6.02
N LYS A 28 9.71 -2.05 -5.64
CA LYS A 28 10.86 -2.66 -6.26
C LYS A 28 11.59 -3.52 -5.22
N SER A 29 11.77 -4.79 -5.54
CA SER A 29 12.63 -5.66 -4.74
C SER A 29 14.10 -5.29 -4.91
N GLU A 30 14.89 -5.46 -3.86
CA GLU A 30 16.35 -5.39 -3.93
C GLU A 30 16.95 -6.55 -4.75
N LYS A 31 16.21 -7.66 -4.90
CA LYS A 31 16.64 -8.80 -5.71
C LYS A 31 16.66 -8.41 -7.19
N LYS A 32 17.86 -8.44 -7.79
CA LYS A 32 18.04 -8.19 -9.23
C LYS A 32 17.17 -9.13 -10.07
N GLY A 33 16.46 -8.56 -11.04
CA GLY A 33 15.60 -9.29 -11.97
C GLY A 33 14.19 -9.63 -11.44
N ALA A 34 13.87 -9.29 -10.19
CA ALA A 34 12.51 -9.45 -9.68
C ALA A 34 11.54 -8.45 -10.34
N LYS A 35 10.33 -8.91 -10.66
CA LYS A 35 9.26 -8.04 -11.19
C LYS A 35 8.85 -7.02 -10.13
N SER A 36 8.66 -5.78 -10.54
CA SER A 36 8.06 -4.75 -9.69
C SER A 36 6.57 -4.99 -9.53
N VAL A 37 6.02 -4.64 -8.37
CA VAL A 37 4.57 -4.67 -8.12
C VAL A 37 4.04 -3.26 -8.28
N LYS A 38 3.06 -3.04 -9.17
CA LYS A 38 2.42 -1.74 -9.35
C LYS A 38 1.45 -1.50 -8.20
N LEU A 39 1.47 -0.31 -7.63
CA LEU A 39 0.54 0.10 -6.57
C LEU A 39 -0.48 1.12 -7.09
N THR A 40 -0.13 1.86 -8.13
CA THR A 40 -1.03 2.80 -8.79
C THR A 40 -0.80 2.75 -10.31
N SER A 41 -1.73 3.33 -11.05
CA SER A 41 -1.73 3.47 -12.50
C SER A 41 -2.13 4.89 -12.87
N MET A 42 -1.42 5.50 -13.81
CA MET A 42 -1.80 6.82 -14.37
C MET A 42 -3.10 6.76 -15.17
N LEU A 43 -3.53 5.57 -15.61
CA LEU A 43 -4.66 5.40 -16.51
C LEU A 43 -5.92 4.90 -15.80
N THR A 44 -5.76 4.04 -14.78
CA THR A 44 -6.89 3.30 -14.19
C THR A 44 -7.13 3.65 -12.73
N GLN A 45 -6.09 3.76 -11.91
CA GLN A 45 -6.23 3.96 -10.47
C GLN A 45 -5.06 4.75 -9.90
N THR A 46 -5.30 6.03 -9.58
CA THR A 46 -4.24 6.98 -9.20
C THR A 46 -3.85 6.95 -7.72
N TYR A 47 -4.50 6.10 -6.92
CA TYR A 47 -4.26 5.97 -5.48
C TYR A 47 -4.46 4.52 -5.02
N VAL A 48 -3.90 4.16 -3.87
CA VAL A 48 -4.14 2.87 -3.22
C VAL A 48 -4.60 3.06 -1.80
N ASP A 49 -5.60 2.26 -1.39
CA ASP A 49 -6.02 2.15 0.01
C ASP A 49 -4.87 1.59 0.85
N ALA A 50 -4.68 2.16 2.03
CA ALA A 50 -3.61 1.76 2.94
C ALA A 50 -4.04 1.89 4.40
N TYR A 51 -3.34 1.16 5.27
CA TYR A 51 -3.56 1.18 6.71
C TYR A 51 -2.28 1.59 7.44
N LEU A 52 -2.33 2.71 8.16
CA LEU A 52 -1.21 3.23 8.95
C LEU A 52 -1.36 2.84 10.42
N CYS A 53 -0.35 2.17 10.97
CA CYS A 53 -0.19 2.01 12.41
C CYS A 53 0.71 3.13 12.96
N ARG A 54 0.12 4.06 13.71
CA ARG A 54 0.85 5.17 14.37
C ARG A 54 1.82 4.70 15.46
N ASN A 55 1.56 3.55 16.09
CA ASN A 55 2.42 3.02 17.15
C ASN A 55 3.71 2.42 16.60
N CYS A 56 3.64 1.71 15.46
CA CYS A 56 4.81 1.10 14.84
C CYS A 56 5.43 1.94 13.72
N ASN A 57 4.77 3.02 13.30
CA ASN A 57 5.08 3.79 12.09
C ASN A 57 5.21 2.89 10.85
N LYS A 58 4.23 2.00 10.66
CA LYS A 58 4.18 1.04 9.54
C LYS A 58 2.89 1.21 8.75
N ILE A 59 3.00 1.04 7.44
CA ILE A 59 1.86 1.04 6.52
C ILE A 59 1.68 -0.37 5.96
N ILE A 60 0.43 -0.82 5.85
CA ILE A 60 0.05 -2.04 5.12
C ILE A 60 -0.73 -1.62 3.87
N ILE A 61 -0.40 -2.24 2.74
CA ILE A 61 -1.01 -2.01 1.43
C ILE A 61 -1.28 -3.39 0.84
N ASP A 62 -2.51 -3.63 0.42
CA ASP A 62 -2.88 -4.84 -0.31
C ASP A 62 -2.63 -4.63 -1.81
N VAL A 63 -1.74 -5.45 -2.37
CA VAL A 63 -1.20 -5.26 -3.73
C VAL A 63 -2.08 -5.82 -4.85
N ASP A 64 -3.10 -6.61 -4.51
CA ASP A 64 -4.03 -7.22 -5.48
C ASP A 64 -5.20 -6.29 -5.86
N SER A 65 -5.17 -5.03 -5.41
CA SER A 65 -6.26 -4.07 -5.61
C SER A 65 -6.24 -3.36 -6.96
N VAL A 66 -5.16 -3.49 -7.74
CA VAL A 66 -5.02 -2.81 -9.04
C VAL A 66 -5.28 -3.83 -10.16
N GLU A 67 -6.48 -3.78 -10.74
CA GLU A 67 -6.80 -4.54 -11.96
C GLU A 67 -5.85 -4.13 -13.11
N GLU A 68 -5.32 -5.12 -13.86
CA GLU A 68 -4.33 -4.91 -14.94
C GLU A 68 -4.84 -4.13 -16.15
#